data_AF-A0A011UDE7-F1
#
_entry.id   AF-A0A011UDE7-F1
#
_cell.length_a   1.000
_cell.length_b   1.000
_cell.length_c   1.000
_cell.angle_alpha   90.00
_cell.angle_beta   90.00
_cell.angle_gamma   90.00
#
_symmetry.space_group_name_H-M   'P 1'
#
loop_
_entity.id
_entity.type
_entity.pdbx_description
1 polymer ?
#
loop_
_entity_poly.entity_id
_entity_poly.type
_entity_poly.pdbx_seq_one_letter_code
_entity_poly.pdbx_strand_id
1 'polypeptide(L)'
;MIVNYYGILGCECIWDQNGVFLSAPAGVQVQSLQQLGFYTTADGMWYKQLTPQESAYLESKRNMAVVDLPEYGYSGLPNSSEESPEDKRKANILCLISLIFGQGLSVLSFVLSKTYKLGISPLTAILGISSFILMIYVRINYPKNKFGIVLMTIYCIEAVLILIGVIAVIIMCYSLISSCNSFFNDCRGC
;
A
#
# COMPACT_ATOMS: atom_id res chain seq x y z
N MET A 1 -31.11 13.47 -8.17
CA MET A 1 -30.85 12.22 -7.41
C MET A 1 -31.30 12.44 -5.99
N ILE A 2 -32.08 11.53 -5.42
CA ILE A 2 -32.57 11.66 -4.05
C ILE A 2 -31.58 11.00 -3.09
N VAL A 3 -31.26 11.70 -2.01
CA VAL A 3 -30.28 11.27 -1.01
C VAL A 3 -30.95 11.32 0.36
N ASN A 4 -30.92 10.21 1.07
CA ASN A 4 -31.36 10.18 2.47
C ASN A 4 -30.14 10.44 3.35
N TYR A 5 -30.12 11.60 4.01
CA TYR A 5 -28.94 12.12 4.71
C TYR A 5 -29.17 12.11 6.22
N TYR A 6 -28.54 11.17 6.94
CA TYR A 6 -28.58 11.10 8.41
C TYR A 6 -29.99 11.25 9.01
N GLY A 7 -30.94 10.45 8.50
CA GLY A 7 -32.34 10.46 8.94
C GLY A 7 -33.24 11.49 8.25
N ILE A 8 -32.68 12.42 7.47
CA ILE A 8 -33.47 13.29 6.59
C ILE A 8 -33.74 12.56 5.28
N LEU A 9 -34.99 12.17 5.08
CA LEU A 9 -35.44 11.51 3.86
C LEU A 9 -35.70 12.54 2.76
N GLY A 10 -35.26 12.26 1.54
CA GLY A 10 -35.66 13.05 0.38
C GLY A 10 -34.80 14.28 0.07
N CYS A 11 -33.54 14.34 0.50
CA CYS A 11 -32.67 15.45 0.11
C CYS A 11 -32.35 15.40 -1.38
N GLU A 12 -32.35 16.55 -2.06
CA GLU A 12 -32.01 16.63 -3.47
C GLU A 12 -30.52 16.97 -3.63
N CYS A 13 -29.81 16.15 -4.42
CA CYS A 13 -28.40 16.36 -4.71
C CYS A 13 -28.20 17.25 -5.95
N ILE A 14 -27.49 18.37 -5.78
CA ILE A 14 -27.19 19.38 -6.77
C ILE A 14 -25.68 19.39 -7.05
N TRP A 15 -25.33 19.32 -8.32
CA TRP A 15 -23.95 19.29 -8.79
C TRP A 15 -23.61 20.64 -9.41
N ASP A 16 -22.64 21.35 -8.83
CA ASP A 16 -22.18 22.66 -9.33
C ASP A 16 -20.65 22.66 -9.48
N GLN A 17 -20.11 23.67 -10.18
CA GLN A 17 -18.66 23.83 -10.38
C GLN A 17 -17.89 24.00 -9.06
N ASN A 18 -18.58 24.47 -8.02
CA ASN A 18 -18.03 24.67 -6.66
C ASN A 18 -18.15 23.43 -5.76
N GLY A 19 -18.72 22.33 -6.26
CA GLY A 19 -18.87 21.08 -5.54
C GLY A 19 -20.28 20.52 -5.54
N VAL A 20 -20.55 19.60 -4.60
CA VAL A 20 -21.83 18.91 -4.50
C VAL A 20 -22.58 19.41 -3.28
N PHE A 21 -23.86 19.75 -3.47
CA PHE A 21 -24.72 20.31 -2.44
C PHE A 21 -25.95 19.42 -2.23
N LEU A 22 -26.38 19.29 -0.99
CA LEU A 22 -27.67 18.69 -0.63
C LEU A 22 -28.67 19.78 -0.30
N SER A 23 -29.83 19.76 -0.95
CA SER A 23 -30.99 20.56 -0.58
C SER A 23 -31.92 19.73 0.32
N ALA A 24 -32.31 20.28 1.46
CA ALA A 24 -33.26 19.61 2.35
C ALA A 24 -34.71 19.86 1.92
N PRO A 25 -35.61 18.87 2.06
CA PRO A 25 -37.02 19.02 1.72
C PRO A 25 -37.77 19.92 2.70
N ALA A 26 -38.87 20.50 2.23
CA ALA A 26 -39.75 21.34 3.05
C ALA A 26 -40.44 20.50 4.16
N GLY A 27 -40.43 21.01 5.39
CA GLY A 27 -41.09 20.37 6.54
C GLY A 27 -40.17 19.64 7.53
N VAL A 28 -38.86 19.64 7.29
CA VAL A 28 -37.86 19.11 8.25
C VAL A 28 -37.65 20.10 9.39
N GLN A 29 -37.44 19.59 10.62
CA GLN A 29 -37.19 20.43 11.78
C GLN A 29 -35.90 21.24 11.61
N VAL A 30 -36.00 22.56 11.79
CA VAL A 30 -34.88 23.51 11.65
C VAL A 30 -33.72 23.17 12.59
N GLN A 31 -34.01 22.70 13.80
CA GLN A 31 -32.99 22.30 14.78
C GLN A 31 -32.13 21.13 14.28
N SER A 32 -32.74 20.12 13.67
CA SER A 32 -32.04 18.96 13.10
C SER A 32 -31.16 19.38 11.91
N LEU A 33 -31.65 20.29 11.06
CA LEU A 33 -30.89 20.83 9.94
C LEU A 33 -29.65 21.60 10.39
N GLN A 34 -29.79 22.46 11.40
CA GLN A 34 -28.68 23.22 11.96
C GLN A 34 -27.64 22.32 12.64
N GLN A 35 -28.07 21.30 13.39
CA GLN A 35 -27.17 20.30 13.99
C GLN A 35 -26.37 19.54 12.93
N LEU A 36 -26.99 19.26 11.78
CA LEU A 36 -26.34 18.61 10.65
C LEU A 36 -25.54 19.60 9.78
N GLY A 37 -25.45 20.88 10.14
CA GLY A 37 -24.63 21.87 9.44
C GLY A 37 -25.21 22.36 8.12
N PHE A 38 -26.52 22.26 7.93
CA PHE A 38 -27.20 22.94 6.83
C PHE A 38 -27.22 24.44 7.11
N TYR A 39 -27.05 25.24 6.06
CA TYR A 39 -27.20 26.68 6.08
C TYR A 39 -28.35 27.11 5.18
N THR A 40 -29.02 28.20 5.55
CA THR A 40 -30.08 28.79 4.73
C THR A 40 -29.49 29.80 3.75
N THR A 41 -30.07 29.88 2.57
CA THR A 41 -29.69 30.84 1.52
C THR A 41 -30.79 31.89 1.34
N ALA A 42 -30.54 32.90 0.50
CA ALA A 42 -31.48 33.99 0.25
C ALA A 42 -32.85 33.51 -0.27
N ASP A 43 -32.89 32.34 -0.90
CA ASP A 43 -34.10 31.72 -1.46
C ASP A 43 -34.95 30.99 -0.40
N GLY A 44 -34.53 31.02 0.87
CA GLY A 44 -35.22 30.36 1.98
C GLY A 44 -35.04 28.83 2.03
N MET A 45 -34.26 28.28 1.10
CA MET A 45 -33.95 26.86 1.01
C MET A 45 -32.70 26.50 1.82
N TRP A 46 -32.71 25.32 2.42
CA TRP A 46 -31.60 24.80 3.24
C TRP A 46 -30.65 23.96 2.40
N TYR A 47 -29.37 24.33 2.43
CA TYR A 47 -28.32 23.64 1.71
C TYR A 47 -27.22 23.17 2.64
N LYS A 48 -26.59 22.05 2.28
CA LYS A 48 -25.35 21.58 2.88
C LYS A 48 -24.34 21.27 1.79
N GLN A 49 -23.16 21.87 1.89
CA GLN A 49 -22.05 21.47 1.04
C GLN A 49 -21.53 20.13 1.54
N LEU A 50 -21.48 19.14 0.66
CA LEU A 50 -20.92 17.84 0.96
C LEU A 50 -19.40 17.94 1.02
N THR A 51 -18.81 17.14 1.89
CA THR A 51 -17.35 16.97 1.92
C THR A 51 -16.88 16.31 0.62
N PRO A 52 -15.58 16.45 0.26
CA PRO A 52 -15.00 15.77 -0.90
C PRO A 52 -15.18 14.23 -0.87
N GLN A 53 -15.34 13.65 0.32
CA GLN A 53 -15.55 12.21 0.49
C GLN A 53 -17.00 11.80 0.18
N GLU A 54 -17.97 12.51 0.77
CA GLU A 54 -19.39 12.22 0.54
C GLU A 54 -19.78 12.48 -0.91
N SER A 55 -19.22 13.53 -1.53
CA SER A 55 -19.40 13.81 -2.96
C SER A 55 -18.87 12.68 -3.84
N ALA A 56 -17.64 12.19 -3.61
CA ALA A 56 -17.09 11.06 -4.36
C ALA A 56 -17.93 9.77 -4.20
N TYR A 57 -18.47 9.53 -3.00
CA TYR A 57 -19.39 8.42 -2.79
C TYR A 57 -20.67 8.57 -3.63
N LEU A 58 -21.29 9.75 -3.59
CA LEU A 58 -22.47 10.03 -4.40
C LEU A 58 -22.18 9.96 -5.90
N GLU A 59 -20.99 10.34 -6.35
CA GLU A 59 -20.57 10.16 -7.75
C GLU A 59 -20.52 8.70 -8.15
N SER A 60 -19.97 7.83 -7.29
CA SER A 60 -19.93 6.38 -7.53
C SER A 60 -21.33 5.75 -7.63
N LYS A 61 -22.33 6.41 -7.04
CA LYS A 61 -23.73 5.97 -7.02
C LYS A 61 -24.65 6.80 -7.91
N ARG A 62 -24.10 7.62 -8.83
CA ARG A 62 -24.87 8.52 -9.70
C ARG A 62 -25.96 7.82 -10.52
N ASN A 63 -25.79 6.53 -10.81
CA ASN A 63 -26.77 5.72 -11.55
C ASN A 63 -27.97 5.26 -10.69
N MET A 64 -27.99 5.56 -9.40
CA MET A 64 -29.09 5.21 -8.49
C MET A 64 -30.07 6.37 -8.34
N ALA A 65 -31.37 6.06 -8.32
CA ALA A 65 -32.42 7.07 -8.13
C ALA A 65 -32.48 7.59 -6.68
N VAL A 66 -32.25 6.71 -5.71
CA VAL A 66 -32.28 6.98 -4.27
C VAL A 66 -31.02 6.37 -3.62
N VAL A 67 -30.32 7.14 -2.78
CA VAL A 67 -29.12 6.67 -2.06
C VAL A 67 -29.17 7.09 -0.60
N ASP A 68 -28.98 6.12 0.29
CA ASP A 68 -28.84 6.35 1.72
C ASP A 68 -27.38 6.64 2.07
N LEU A 69 -27.13 7.78 2.74
CA LEU A 69 -25.85 7.99 3.42
C LEU A 69 -25.93 7.35 4.81
N PRO A 70 -25.02 6.41 5.14
CA PRO A 70 -25.04 5.74 6.42
C PRO A 70 -24.79 6.74 7.57
N GLU A 71 -25.59 6.59 8.63
CA GLU A 71 -25.58 7.41 9.85
C GLU A 71 -24.27 7.30 10.64
N TYR A 72 -23.55 6.20 10.44
CA TYR A 72 -22.17 6.06 10.86
C TYR A 72 -21.31 6.67 9.76
N GLY A 73 -20.74 7.85 10.05
CA GLY A 73 -19.77 8.52 9.18
C GLY A 73 -18.83 7.50 8.56
N TYR A 74 -18.68 7.59 7.24
CA TYR A 74 -17.91 6.66 6.41
C TYR A 74 -16.50 6.47 6.97
N SER A 75 -16.34 5.49 7.85
CA SER A 75 -15.05 4.94 8.31
C SER A 75 -14.64 3.74 7.45
N GLY A 76 -15.17 3.65 6.23
CA GLY A 76 -15.06 2.49 5.35
C GLY A 76 -15.03 2.79 3.85
N LEU A 77 -13.85 3.24 3.37
CA LEU A 77 -13.30 3.15 1.99
C LEU A 77 -13.74 4.13 0.87
N PRO A 78 -12.84 4.48 -0.08
CA PRO A 78 -11.40 4.71 0.03
C PRO A 78 -11.01 6.06 -0.62
N ASN A 79 -10.58 7.06 0.17
CA ASN A 79 -9.50 7.93 -0.29
C ASN A 79 -8.73 8.48 0.92
N SER A 80 -7.40 8.35 0.81
CA SER A 80 -6.37 8.67 1.81
C SER A 80 -6.62 8.10 3.22
N SER A 81 -6.14 6.87 3.47
CA SER A 81 -5.56 6.63 4.79
C SER A 81 -4.26 7.41 4.76
N GLU A 82 -4.30 8.68 5.14
CA GLU A 82 -3.13 9.24 5.77
C GLU A 82 -2.98 8.47 7.07
N GLU A 83 -2.17 7.43 6.99
CA GLU A 83 -1.60 6.71 8.11
C GLU A 83 -1.20 7.76 9.16
N SER A 84 -1.70 7.59 10.40
CA SER A 84 -1.40 8.52 11.50
C SER A 84 0.11 8.75 11.54
N PRO A 85 0.59 9.99 11.80
CA PRO A 85 2.03 10.23 11.88
C PRO A 85 2.76 9.28 12.85
N GLU A 86 2.07 8.77 13.87
CA GLU A 86 2.58 7.69 14.74
C GLU A 86 2.71 6.35 14.02
N ASP A 87 1.71 5.94 13.24
CA ASP A 87 1.70 4.68 12.51
C ASP A 87 2.74 4.69 11.38
N LYS A 88 2.88 5.81 10.67
CA LYS A 88 3.94 6.03 9.68
C LYS A 88 5.32 5.83 10.30
N ARG A 89 5.52 6.36 11.51
CA ARG A 89 6.81 6.23 12.24
C ARG A 89 7.08 4.79 12.67
N LYS A 90 6.07 4.09 13.21
CA LYS A 90 6.19 2.68 13.61
C LYS A 90 6.47 1.77 12.41
N ALA A 91 5.74 1.97 11.31
CA ALA A 91 5.94 1.23 10.07
C ALA A 91 7.36 1.46 9.53
N ASN A 92 7.86 2.70 9.52
CA ASN A 92 9.23 3.00 9.09
C ASN A 92 10.30 2.34 9.96
N ILE A 93 10.11 2.29 11.29
CA ILE A 93 11.05 1.62 12.20
C ILE A 93 11.07 0.11 11.93
N LEU A 94 9.90 -0.53 11.80
CA LEU A 94 9.81 -1.97 11.49
C LEU A 94 10.48 -2.31 10.16
N CYS A 95 10.29 -1.44 9.17
CA CYS A 95 10.83 -1.62 7.82
C CYS A 95 12.35 -1.37 7.78
N LEU A 96 12.87 -0.41 8.56
CA LEU A 96 14.30 -0.21 8.77
C LEU A 96 14.95 -1.41 9.49
N ILE A 97 14.29 -1.95 10.52
CA ILE A 97 14.77 -3.15 11.23
C ILE A 97 14.86 -4.34 10.26
N SER A 98 13.84 -4.56 9.43
CA SER A 98 13.84 -5.61 8.39
C SER A 98 15.01 -5.44 7.40
N LEU A 99 15.29 -4.21 6.96
CA LEU A 99 16.42 -3.92 6.08
C LEU A 99 17.77 -4.23 6.75
N ILE A 100 17.96 -3.83 8.00
CA ILE A 100 19.22 -4.07 8.72
C ILE A 100 19.42 -5.56 8.98
N PHE A 101 18.37 -6.27 9.41
CA PHE A 101 18.43 -7.70 9.70
C PHE A 101 18.61 -8.55 8.44
N GLY A 102 17.91 -8.22 7.36
CA GLY A 102 17.98 -8.96 6.11
C GLY A 102 19.23 -8.62 5.32
N GLN A 103 19.43 -7.33 5.04
CA GLN A 103 20.43 -6.84 4.09
C GLN A 103 21.74 -6.50 4.78
N GLY A 104 21.67 -5.69 5.84
CA GLY A 104 22.86 -5.21 6.56
C GLY A 104 23.67 -6.36 7.15
N LEU A 105 23.00 -7.31 7.79
CA LEU A 105 23.66 -8.48 8.39
C LEU A 105 24.19 -9.48 7.36
N SER A 106 23.51 -9.64 6.22
CA SER A 106 23.96 -10.55 5.16
C SER A 106 25.21 -10.02 4.46
N VAL A 107 25.26 -8.73 4.14
CA VAL A 107 26.45 -8.09 3.54
C VAL A 107 27.62 -8.09 4.52
N LEU A 108 27.38 -7.74 5.79
CA LEU A 108 28.40 -7.79 6.84
C LEU A 108 28.96 -9.21 7.00
N SER A 109 28.09 -10.23 7.02
CA SER A 109 28.50 -11.62 7.13
C SER A 109 29.30 -12.09 5.90
N PHE A 110 28.94 -11.64 4.70
CA PHE A 110 29.70 -11.93 3.49
C PHE A 110 31.12 -11.35 3.56
N VAL A 111 31.26 -10.08 3.96
CA VAL A 111 32.57 -9.42 4.14
C VAL A 111 33.39 -10.13 5.21
N LEU A 112 32.80 -10.43 6.37
CA LEU A 112 33.48 -11.14 7.45
C LEU A 112 33.90 -12.56 7.05
N SER A 113 33.10 -13.27 6.26
CA SER A 113 33.45 -14.59 5.75
C SER A 113 34.65 -14.55 4.79
N LYS A 114 34.77 -13.51 3.98
CA LYS A 114 35.90 -13.31 3.05
C LYS A 114 37.17 -12.89 3.79
N THR A 115 37.04 -11.98 4.76
CA THR A 115 38.19 -11.43 5.49
C THR A 115 38.71 -12.37 6.58
N TYR A 116 37.82 -13.06 7.29
CA TYR A 116 38.16 -13.85 8.49
C TYR A 116 37.89 -15.36 8.36
N LYS A 117 37.41 -15.84 7.19
CA LYS A 117 37.04 -17.26 6.96
C LYS A 117 36.05 -17.83 8.00
N LEU A 118 35.28 -16.96 8.65
CA LEU A 118 34.32 -17.35 9.68
C LEU A 118 33.04 -17.89 9.00
N GLY A 119 32.70 -19.14 9.27
CA GLY A 119 31.56 -19.84 8.65
C GLY A 119 30.22 -19.46 9.29
N ILE A 120 29.67 -18.30 8.95
CA ILE A 120 28.41 -17.77 9.52
C ILE A 120 27.18 -18.07 8.62
N SER A 121 27.32 -19.01 7.68
CA SER A 121 26.35 -19.29 6.60
C SER A 121 24.94 -19.73 7.03
N PRO A 122 24.72 -20.55 8.08
CA PRO A 122 23.36 -21.00 8.41
C PRO A 122 22.58 -19.95 9.22
N LEU A 123 23.25 -19.17 10.07
CA LEU A 123 22.62 -18.11 10.87
C LEU A 123 22.07 -16.99 9.99
N THR A 124 22.78 -16.63 8.93
CA THR A 124 22.35 -15.63 7.96
C THR A 124 21.11 -16.06 7.18
N ALA A 125 20.99 -17.34 6.84
CA ALA A 125 19.82 -17.87 6.15
C ALA A 125 18.53 -17.75 7.00
N ILE A 126 18.61 -18.07 8.30
CA ILE A 126 17.45 -17.99 9.21
C ILE A 126 17.01 -16.53 9.41
N LEU A 127 17.96 -15.60 9.50
CA LEU A 127 17.68 -14.17 9.63
C LEU A 127 17.11 -13.55 8.35
N GLY A 128 17.51 -14.07 7.17
CA GLY A 128 16.90 -13.69 5.90
C GLY A 128 15.41 -14.05 5.84
N ILE A 129 15.04 -15.25 6.32
CA ILE A 129 13.64 -15.70 6.37
C ILE A 129 12.83 -14.81 7.33
N SER A 130 13.38 -14.48 8.51
CA SER A 130 12.68 -13.63 9.49
C SER A 130 12.46 -12.21 8.94
N SER A 131 13.42 -11.66 8.20
CA SER A 131 13.28 -10.38 7.51
C SER A 131 12.15 -10.41 6.47
N PHE A 132 12.03 -11.50 5.71
CA PHE A 132 10.97 -11.68 4.73
C PHE A 132 9.57 -11.71 5.36
N ILE A 133 9.43 -12.38 6.51
CA ILE A 133 8.18 -12.42 7.29
C ILE A 133 7.81 -11.03 7.80
N LEU A 134 8.78 -10.27 8.34
CA LEU A 134 8.54 -8.88 8.78
C LEU A 134 8.09 -7.99 7.61
N MET A 135 8.67 -8.21 6.43
CA MET A 135 8.34 -7.44 5.23
C MET A 135 6.91 -7.71 4.76
N ILE A 136 6.47 -8.98 4.76
CA ILE A 136 5.08 -9.36 4.51
C ILE A 136 4.15 -8.74 5.56
N TYR A 137 4.53 -8.81 6.84
CA TYR A 137 3.76 -8.22 7.94
C TYR A 137 3.55 -6.71 7.75
N VAL A 138 4.59 -5.97 7.34
CA VAL A 138 4.48 -4.53 7.07
C VAL A 138 3.55 -4.26 5.90
N ARG A 139 3.54 -5.10 4.85
CA ARG A 139 2.63 -4.93 3.71
C ARG A 139 1.18 -5.22 4.05
N ILE A 140 0.93 -6.19 4.93
CA ILE A 140 -0.42 -6.54 5.38
C ILE A 140 -0.97 -5.44 6.30
N ASN A 141 -0.17 -4.96 7.25
CA ASN A 141 -0.61 -3.99 8.27
C ASN A 141 -0.53 -2.53 7.79
N TYR A 142 0.40 -2.21 6.88
CA TYR A 142 0.67 -0.84 6.40
C TYR A 142 0.77 -0.77 4.86
N PRO A 143 -0.31 -1.14 4.13
CA PRO A 143 -0.28 -1.24 2.65
C PRO A 143 -0.08 0.09 1.93
N LYS A 144 -0.40 1.21 2.57
CA LYS A 144 -0.25 2.56 1.99
C LYS A 144 1.07 3.25 2.35
N ASN A 145 1.91 2.61 3.18
CA ASN A 145 3.19 3.22 3.56
C ASN A 145 4.11 3.28 2.33
N LYS A 146 4.51 4.51 1.96
CA LYS A 146 5.45 4.78 0.86
C LYS A 146 6.76 4.02 1.05
N PHE A 147 7.25 3.92 2.29
CA PHE A 147 8.50 3.23 2.57
C PHE A 147 8.39 1.72 2.36
N GLY A 148 7.30 1.08 2.80
CA GLY A 148 7.04 -0.34 2.54
C GLY A 148 6.81 -0.66 1.06
N ILE A 149 6.32 0.31 0.27
CA ILE A 149 6.24 0.20 -1.19
C ILE A 149 7.63 0.27 -1.83
N VAL A 150 8.42 1.28 -1.48
CA VAL A 150 9.78 1.44 -2.01
C VAL A 150 10.66 0.25 -1.63
N LEU A 151 10.59 -0.23 -0.38
CA LEU A 151 11.34 -1.40 0.06
C LEU A 151 10.96 -2.64 -0.75
N MET A 152 9.67 -2.84 -1.03
CA MET A 152 9.21 -3.96 -1.86
C MET A 152 9.75 -3.90 -3.28
N THR A 153 9.80 -2.70 -3.87
CA THR A 153 10.40 -2.50 -5.19
C THR A 153 11.89 -2.85 -5.19
N ILE A 154 12.65 -2.43 -4.17
CA ILE A 154 14.07 -2.74 -4.03
C ILE A 154 14.29 -4.25 -3.96
N TYR A 155 13.51 -4.96 -3.14
CA TYR A 155 13.61 -6.42 -3.02
C TYR A 155 13.28 -7.14 -4.34
N CYS A 156 12.29 -6.66 -5.10
CA CYS A 156 11.99 -7.21 -6.42
C CYS A 156 13.16 -7.03 -7.41
N ILE A 157 13.77 -5.85 -7.45
CA ILE A 157 14.93 -5.58 -8.30
C ILE A 157 16.09 -6.49 -7.90
N GLU A 158 16.34 -6.62 -6.60
CA GLU A 158 17.38 -7.49 -6.08
C GLU A 158 17.17 -8.96 -6.43
N ALA A 159 15.95 -9.48 -6.28
CA ALA A 159 15.63 -10.86 -6.66
C ALA A 159 15.94 -11.12 -8.14
N VAL A 160 15.65 -10.15 -9.01
CA VAL A 160 15.99 -10.23 -10.44
C VAL A 160 17.51 -10.23 -10.65
N LEU A 161 18.25 -9.37 -9.94
CA LEU A 161 19.72 -9.33 -10.02
C LEU A 161 20.36 -10.64 -9.53
N ILE A 162 19.85 -11.22 -8.44
CA ILE A 162 20.29 -12.52 -7.93
C ILE A 162 20.03 -13.60 -8.97
N LEU A 163 18.85 -13.62 -9.58
CA LEU A 163 18.51 -14.59 -10.63
C LEU A 163 19.48 -14.51 -11.82
N ILE A 164 19.76 -13.30 -12.30
CA ILE A 164 20.74 -13.06 -13.37
C ILE A 164 22.13 -13.54 -12.95
N GLY A 165 22.54 -13.25 -11.71
CA GLY A 165 23.81 -13.71 -11.15
C GLY A 165 23.93 -15.23 -11.11
N VAL A 166 22.89 -15.94 -10.66
CA VAL A 166 22.84 -17.40 -10.63
C VAL A 166 22.97 -17.97 -12.04
N ILE A 167 22.25 -17.41 -13.01
CA ILE A 167 22.36 -17.83 -14.42
C ILE A 167 23.79 -17.63 -14.93
N ALA A 168 24.42 -16.49 -14.66
CA ALA A 168 25.79 -16.22 -15.07
C ALA A 168 26.79 -17.21 -14.44
N VAL A 169 26.61 -17.57 -13.16
CA VAL A 169 27.42 -18.59 -12.49
C VAL A 169 27.24 -19.96 -13.13
N ILE A 170 26.00 -20.35 -13.45
CA ILE A 170 25.73 -21.63 -14.14
C ILE A 170 26.43 -21.67 -15.50
N ILE A 171 26.40 -20.57 -16.27
CA ILE A 171 27.09 -20.48 -17.56
C ILE A 171 28.61 -20.60 -17.38
N MET A 172 29.19 -19.94 -16.38
CA MET A 172 30.62 -20.08 -16.07
C MET A 172 30.99 -21.50 -15.64
N CYS A 173 30.15 -22.15 -14.84
CA CYS A 173 30.35 -23.56 -14.47
C CYS A 173 30.27 -24.47 -15.71
N TYR A 174 29.35 -24.19 -16.63
CA TYR A 174 29.19 -24.96 -17.87
C TYR A 174 30.42 -24.84 -18.78
N SER A 175 30.97 -23.64 -18.95
CA SER A 175 32.16 -23.42 -19.79
C SER A 175 33.43 -24.04 -19.20
N LEU A 176 33.56 -24.09 -17.87
CA LEU A 176 34.63 -24.81 -17.20
C LEU A 176 34.51 -26.33 -17.42
N ILE A 177 33.30 -26.88 -17.30
CA ILE A 177 33.05 -28.31 -17.54
C ILE A 177 33.27 -28.68 -19.01
N SER A 178 32.85 -27.85 -19.96
CA SER A 178 33.05 -28.13 -21.39
C SER A 178 34.53 -28.17 -21.74
N SER A 179 35.33 -27.26 -21.17
CA SER A 179 36.78 -27.20 -21.37
C SER A 179 37.50 -28.41 -20.77
N CYS A 180 37.01 -28.93 -19.64
CA CYS A 180 37.49 -30.19 -19.07
C CYS A 180 37.11 -31.40 -19.94
N ASN A 181 35.88 -31.43 -20.48
CA ASN A 181 35.41 -32.54 -21.32
C ASN A 181 36.11 -32.60 -22.67
N SER A 182 36.41 -31.47 -23.31
CA SER A 182 37.21 -31.44 -24.54
C SER A 182 38.61 -31.98 -24.30
N PHE A 183 39.24 -31.59 -23.18
CA PHE A 183 40.56 -32.09 -22.79
C PHE A 183 40.56 -33.61 -22.53
N PHE A 184 39.51 -34.12 -21.86
CA PHE A 184 39.38 -35.56 -21.61
C PHE A 184 39.12 -36.38 -22.89
N ASN A 185 38.38 -35.83 -23.86
CA ASN A 185 38.11 -36.50 -25.12
C ASN A 185 39.34 -36.54 -26.04
N ASP A 186 40.16 -35.48 -26.06
CA ASP A 186 41.43 -35.48 -26.79
C ASP A 186 42.44 -36.48 -26.17
N CYS A 187 42.51 -36.60 -24.85
CA CYS A 187 43.38 -37.59 -24.19
C CYS A 187 42.93 -39.04 -24.37
N ARG A 188 41.66 -39.30 -24.71
CA ARG A 188 41.12 -40.66 -24.94
C ARG A 188 41.22 -41.12 -26.39
N GLY A 189 41.54 -40.20 -27.31
CA GLY A 189 41.73 -40.44 -28.74
C GLY A 189 43.17 -40.78 -29.15
N CYS A 190 44.13 -40.73 -28.21
CA CYS A 190 45.51 -41.23 -28.38
C CYS A 190 45.65 -42.61 -27.73
#